data_AF-A0A9N7R3P7-F1
#
_entry.id   AF-A0A9N7R3P7-F1
#
_cell.length_a   1.000
_cell.length_b   1.000
_cell.length_c   1.000
_cell.angle_alpha   90.00
_cell.angle_beta   90.00
_cell.angle_gamma   90.00
#
_symmetry.space_group_name_H-M   'P 1'
#
loop_
_entity.id
_entity.type
_entity.pdbx_description
1 polymer ?
#
loop_
_entity_poly.entity_id
_entity_poly.type
_entity_poly.pdbx_seq_one_letter_code
_entity_poly.pdbx_strand_id
1 'polypeptide(L)'
;MVGAPVLNQPLKVLIAQQNPIIKAQEIDFNLKEQECVSLIKTCKNMLEFKKVHGQILKLGFFWSPFVASNLVATCALAEWGSMDYACSIFQKIENPSSFEFNAMIRGYTKDMNSKEAILIYLDMLEVGVEPDNFTYPPLLKACSVLSTAEEGKQIHGHILKFGLFEDVFVQNSLISMYGKCGLLGNSCDVFSKMDFKTVASWSALIAAHANSGMWAECLRLFSNMIGEGSWRAEESTLVNVISASAHLGTLDFGKCTHTYLLRNLSGLNVAVETSLMDMYLRCGSLDKGMSLFREMGPRKNRKSYSVMISGLASHGQGEKALVIFERMLENGLKPDDVTYVGVLSACSHAGLVETGLKYFDRMKFEHKINPTMQHYGCMVDLMGRAGLVHEALELIKAMPMEPNDVIWRSLLSSCKVHKNLEVGKLSAEKLFELNTQNAGDYVMMSNIYAQDQRWQDVASIRVKLANDGLNQVVGWSSVEVKGKIHKFVSNDKSHSDFREIYEMIHQMEWQLKFEGYSPDTSQVLLDVGGEEKRERLSLHSQKLAIAFSLIRVSEGSRIRIVRNVRMCSDCHTYTKLISVIYGREIVVRERNVFHCFRDGACSCKDFW
;
A
#
# COMPACT_ATOMS: atom_id res chain seq x y z
N MET A 1 -36.69 -46.81 41.56
CA MET A 1 -38.14 -46.74 41.88
C MET A 1 -38.48 -45.25 42.04
N VAL A 2 -39.15 -44.67 41.03
CA VAL A 2 -40.55 -44.19 41.07
C VAL A 2 -40.76 -43.14 42.18
N GLY A 3 -41.18 -41.88 41.97
CA GLY A 3 -41.67 -41.09 40.83
C GLY A 3 -42.12 -39.73 41.39
N ALA A 4 -42.14 -38.67 40.57
CA ALA A 4 -42.80 -37.38 40.87
C ALA A 4 -44.33 -37.50 40.63
N PRO A 5 -45.21 -36.45 40.69
CA PRO A 5 -45.09 -35.02 41.08
C PRO A 5 -46.34 -34.43 41.84
N VAL A 6 -46.41 -33.08 41.94
CA VAL A 6 -47.61 -32.17 41.91
C VAL A 6 -48.11 -31.49 43.20
N LEU A 7 -47.86 -30.17 43.25
CA LEU A 7 -48.75 -29.03 43.61
C LEU A 7 -49.96 -29.26 44.54
N ASN A 8 -50.04 -28.50 45.65
CA ASN A 8 -51.07 -27.45 45.86
C ASN A 8 -51.00 -26.74 47.24
N GLN A 9 -50.58 -25.47 47.21
CA GLN A 9 -51.10 -24.27 47.90
C GLN A 9 -51.22 -24.19 49.45
N PRO A 10 -51.31 -22.97 50.06
CA PRO A 10 -51.03 -21.62 49.53
C PRO A 10 -50.12 -20.75 50.42
N LEU A 11 -49.54 -19.72 49.77
CA LEU A 11 -48.91 -18.54 50.37
C LEU A 11 -49.86 -17.81 51.34
N LYS A 12 -49.37 -17.51 52.55
CA LYS A 12 -49.78 -16.30 53.28
C LYS A 12 -48.86 -15.16 52.85
N VAL A 13 -49.35 -14.38 51.87
CA VAL A 13 -48.80 -13.07 51.53
C VAL A 13 -49.02 -12.14 52.73
N LEU A 14 -47.94 -11.84 53.45
CA LEU A 14 -47.88 -10.62 54.26
C LEU A 14 -47.77 -9.46 53.25
N ILE A 15 -48.91 -8.85 52.93
CA ILE A 15 -48.96 -7.59 52.21
C ILE A 15 -48.34 -6.53 53.13
N ALA A 16 -47.05 -6.29 52.96
CA ALA A 16 -46.48 -5.00 53.34
C ALA A 16 -47.10 -3.98 52.38
N GLN A 17 -47.90 -3.06 52.91
CA GLN A 17 -48.39 -1.91 52.18
C GLN A 17 -47.19 -1.09 51.67
N GLN A 18 -46.80 -1.28 50.41
CA GLN A 18 -45.91 -0.36 49.71
C GLN A 18 -46.71 0.90 49.40
N ASN A 19 -46.33 2.00 50.04
CA ASN A 19 -46.91 3.32 49.82
C ASN A 19 -46.86 3.71 48.33
N PRO A 20 -47.99 4.09 47.68
CA PRO A 20 -48.01 4.57 46.29
C PRO A 20 -47.17 5.85 46.07
N ILE A 21 -46.84 6.57 47.15
CA ILE A 21 -46.01 7.78 47.15
C ILE A 21 -44.54 7.47 46.81
N ILE A 22 -44.02 6.30 47.21
CA ILE A 22 -42.60 5.92 46.98
C ILE A 22 -42.37 5.61 45.50
N LYS A 23 -43.30 4.90 44.84
CA LYS A 23 -43.24 4.64 43.39
C LYS A 23 -43.34 5.92 42.56
N ALA A 24 -44.16 6.90 42.98
CA ALA A 24 -44.27 8.18 42.27
C ALA A 24 -42.98 9.03 42.37
N GLN A 25 -42.29 9.00 43.51
CA GLN A 25 -41.00 9.68 43.70
C GLN A 25 -39.86 8.99 42.96
N GLU A 26 -39.82 7.67 42.90
CA GLU A 26 -38.86 6.91 42.07
C GLU A 26 -39.06 7.15 40.57
N ILE A 27 -40.32 7.28 40.11
CA ILE A 27 -40.63 7.60 38.72
C ILE A 27 -40.18 9.02 38.36
N ASP A 28 -40.40 10.01 39.23
CA ASP A 28 -39.96 11.41 39.02
C ASP A 28 -38.42 11.54 39.06
N PHE A 29 -37.74 10.75 39.90
CA PHE A 29 -36.28 10.71 39.97
C PHE A 29 -35.65 10.12 38.69
N ASN A 30 -36.15 8.97 38.21
CA ASN A 30 -35.68 8.36 36.96
C ASN A 30 -35.94 9.25 35.73
N LEU A 31 -37.07 9.99 35.71
CA LEU A 31 -37.38 10.92 34.63
C LEU A 31 -36.34 12.06 34.56
N LYS A 32 -35.97 12.61 35.73
CA LYS A 32 -34.98 13.70 35.83
C LYS A 32 -33.56 13.25 35.46
N GLU A 33 -33.18 12.01 35.77
CA GLU A 33 -31.92 11.44 35.30
C GLU A 33 -31.90 11.30 33.76
N GLN A 34 -33.00 10.85 33.17
CA GLN A 34 -33.14 10.77 31.70
C GLN A 34 -33.10 12.16 31.04
N GLU A 35 -33.73 13.17 31.65
CA GLU A 35 -33.63 14.56 31.20
C GLU A 35 -32.19 15.06 31.24
N CYS A 36 -31.45 14.80 32.33
CA CYS A 36 -30.03 15.15 32.43
C CYS A 36 -29.21 14.50 31.31
N VAL A 37 -29.43 13.20 31.04
CA VAL A 37 -28.74 12.48 29.95
C VAL A 37 -29.10 13.03 28.57
N SER A 38 -30.36 13.43 28.36
CA SER A 38 -30.79 14.10 27.12
C SER A 38 -30.06 15.43 26.91
N LEU A 39 -29.92 16.23 27.96
CA LEU A 39 -29.17 17.49 27.93
C LEU A 39 -27.68 17.26 27.66
N ILE A 40 -27.08 16.23 28.26
CA ILE A 40 -25.69 15.85 27.98
C ILE A 40 -25.51 15.53 26.49
N LYS A 41 -26.38 14.70 25.92
CA LYS A 41 -26.27 14.22 24.52
C LYS A 41 -26.53 15.30 23.47
N THR A 42 -27.19 16.40 23.84
CA THR A 42 -27.50 17.52 22.93
C THR A 42 -26.41 18.59 22.87
N CYS A 43 -25.40 18.51 23.72
CA CYS A 43 -24.27 19.45 23.73
C CYS A 43 -23.47 19.40 22.42
N LYS A 44 -23.09 20.57 21.91
CA LYS A 44 -22.32 20.70 20.65
C LYS A 44 -20.89 21.19 20.84
N ASN A 45 -20.54 21.59 22.06
CA ASN A 45 -19.22 22.13 22.40
C ASN A 45 -18.95 22.01 23.91
N MET A 46 -17.69 22.18 24.31
CA MET A 46 -17.27 22.10 25.71
C MET A 46 -17.92 23.14 26.63
N LEU A 47 -18.33 24.30 26.11
CA LEU A 47 -18.93 25.35 26.94
C LEU A 47 -20.33 24.93 27.40
N GLU A 48 -21.16 24.45 26.47
CA GLU A 48 -22.47 23.88 26.77
C GLU A 48 -22.35 22.69 27.71
N PHE A 49 -21.43 21.77 27.42
CA PHE A 49 -21.18 20.59 28.26
C PHE A 49 -20.80 20.96 29.69
N LYS A 50 -19.91 21.94 29.89
CA LYS A 50 -19.53 22.41 31.23
C LYS A 50 -20.71 23.04 31.98
N LYS A 51 -21.61 23.74 31.29
CA LYS A 51 -22.84 24.28 31.90
C LYS A 51 -23.79 23.18 32.36
N VAL A 52 -24.01 22.17 31.51
CA VAL A 52 -24.85 21.00 31.84
C VAL A 52 -24.24 20.21 32.99
N HIS A 53 -22.93 19.96 32.98
CA HIS A 53 -22.24 19.30 34.09
C HIS A 53 -22.38 20.10 35.40
N GLY A 54 -22.23 21.43 35.36
CA GLY A 54 -22.46 22.29 36.52
C GLY A 54 -23.90 22.24 37.06
N GLN A 55 -24.90 22.15 36.18
CA GLN A 55 -26.30 21.96 36.58
C GLN A 55 -26.51 20.60 37.25
N ILE A 56 -25.95 19.53 36.70
CA ILE A 56 -26.02 18.17 37.26
C ILE A 56 -25.40 18.12 38.66
N LEU A 57 -24.26 18.77 38.87
CA LEU A 57 -23.62 18.89 40.19
C LEU A 57 -24.52 19.64 41.17
N LYS A 58 -25.11 20.77 40.76
CA LYS A 58 -26.02 21.56 41.61
C LYS A 58 -27.28 20.78 42.01
N LEU A 59 -27.79 19.95 41.11
CA LEU A 59 -28.97 19.13 41.34
C LEU A 59 -28.67 17.84 42.12
N GLY A 60 -27.41 17.53 42.39
CA GLY A 60 -26.99 16.33 43.11
C GLY A 60 -27.01 15.04 42.29
N PHE A 61 -27.33 15.10 41.00
CA PHE A 61 -27.42 13.92 40.13
C PHE A 61 -26.05 13.36 39.70
N PHE A 62 -24.94 14.03 40.02
CA PHE A 62 -23.61 13.52 39.70
C PHE A 62 -23.32 12.17 40.38
N TRP A 63 -23.85 11.94 41.57
CA TRP A 63 -23.64 10.70 42.32
C TRP A 63 -24.50 9.53 41.81
N SER A 64 -25.37 9.78 40.83
CA SER A 64 -26.03 8.70 40.09
C SER A 64 -25.01 8.06 39.15
N PRO A 65 -24.72 6.75 39.28
CA PRO A 65 -23.82 6.06 38.37
C PRO A 65 -24.24 6.30 36.92
N PHE A 66 -25.53 6.17 36.60
CA PHE A 66 -26.05 6.33 35.24
C PHE A 66 -25.75 7.71 34.61
N VAL A 67 -25.91 8.80 35.38
CA VAL A 67 -25.64 10.16 34.88
C VAL A 67 -24.12 10.41 34.76
N ALA A 68 -23.34 9.97 35.75
CA ALA A 68 -21.88 10.07 35.74
C ALA A 68 -21.25 9.31 34.56
N SER A 69 -21.71 8.08 34.30
CA SER A 69 -21.35 7.25 33.14
C SER A 69 -21.52 8.02 31.82
N ASN A 70 -22.69 8.65 31.65
CA ASN A 70 -23.01 9.38 30.43
C ASN A 70 -22.21 10.68 30.29
N LEU A 71 -21.87 11.35 31.41
CA LEU A 71 -20.96 12.51 31.40
C LEU A 71 -19.57 12.12 30.90
N VAL A 72 -18.97 11.07 31.48
CA VAL A 72 -17.63 10.59 31.07
C VAL A 72 -17.67 10.14 29.61
N ALA A 73 -18.62 9.28 29.24
CA ALA A 73 -18.71 8.75 27.88
C ALA A 73 -18.93 9.84 26.82
N THR A 74 -19.80 10.81 27.09
CA THR A 74 -20.03 11.91 26.14
C THR A 74 -18.80 12.80 26.00
N CYS A 75 -18.15 13.15 27.12
CA CYS A 75 -16.95 13.98 27.09
C CYS A 75 -15.75 13.29 26.42
N ALA A 76 -15.58 11.97 26.62
CA ALA A 76 -14.49 11.21 26.04
C ALA A 76 -14.70 10.91 24.55
N LEU A 77 -15.94 10.72 24.10
CA LEU A 77 -16.24 10.22 22.75
C LEU A 77 -16.69 11.31 21.77
N ALA A 78 -17.14 12.48 22.22
CA ALA A 78 -17.51 13.59 21.33
C ALA A 78 -16.31 14.14 20.56
N GLU A 79 -16.52 14.69 19.36
CA GLU A 79 -15.45 15.36 18.59
C GLU A 79 -14.94 16.63 19.24
N TRP A 80 -15.83 17.34 19.96
CA TRP A 80 -15.48 18.52 20.74
C TRP A 80 -15.01 18.20 22.16
N GLY A 81 -14.96 16.92 22.54
CA GLY A 81 -14.65 16.45 23.89
C GLY A 81 -13.22 16.75 24.34
N SER A 82 -12.97 16.67 25.65
CA SER A 82 -11.63 16.82 26.25
C SER A 82 -11.34 15.62 27.13
N MET A 83 -10.26 14.89 26.82
CA MET A 83 -9.84 13.74 27.61
C MET A 83 -9.39 14.12 29.02
N ASP A 84 -8.71 15.26 29.19
CA ASP A 84 -8.35 15.78 30.52
C ASP A 84 -9.60 16.03 31.38
N TYR A 85 -10.64 16.62 30.78
CA TYR A 85 -11.88 16.88 31.49
C TYR A 85 -12.64 15.58 31.78
N ALA A 86 -12.72 14.66 30.82
CA ALA A 86 -13.31 13.34 31.04
C ALA A 86 -12.61 12.58 32.16
N CYS A 87 -11.28 12.61 32.21
CA CYS A 87 -10.46 12.01 33.27
C CYS A 87 -10.77 12.64 34.64
N SER A 88 -10.92 13.97 34.70
CA SER A 88 -11.28 14.67 35.95
C SER A 88 -12.67 14.30 36.49
N ILE A 89 -13.60 13.90 35.61
CA ILE A 89 -14.93 13.41 35.98
C ILE A 89 -14.82 11.96 36.42
N PHE A 90 -14.11 11.13 35.64
CA PHE A 90 -13.90 9.71 35.90
C PHE A 90 -13.27 9.44 37.28
N GLN A 91 -12.25 10.21 37.66
CA GLN A 91 -11.59 10.09 38.97
C GLN A 91 -12.50 10.38 40.18
N LYS A 92 -13.67 10.99 39.96
CA LYS A 92 -14.66 11.29 41.01
C LYS A 92 -15.77 10.25 41.11
N ILE A 93 -15.82 9.26 40.21
CA ILE A 93 -16.81 8.20 40.24
C ILE A 93 -16.37 7.15 41.26
N GLU A 94 -17.22 6.91 42.26
CA GLU A 94 -17.00 5.81 43.21
C GLU A 94 -17.40 4.48 42.54
N ASN A 95 -16.46 3.54 42.48
CA ASN A 95 -16.63 2.22 41.85
C ASN A 95 -17.04 2.27 40.35
N PRO A 96 -16.15 2.76 39.46
CA PRO A 96 -16.41 2.73 38.02
C PRO A 96 -16.62 1.30 37.52
N SER A 97 -17.61 1.13 36.63
CA SER A 97 -17.93 -0.13 35.95
C SER A 97 -17.13 -0.30 34.66
N SER A 98 -17.28 -1.46 33.99
CA SER A 98 -16.64 -1.70 32.69
C SER A 98 -17.05 -0.65 31.65
N PHE A 99 -18.24 -0.04 31.77
CA PHE A 99 -18.71 0.99 30.84
C PHE A 99 -17.85 2.26 30.89
N GLU A 100 -17.52 2.78 32.09
CA GLU A 100 -16.71 4.00 32.22
C GLU A 100 -15.27 3.75 31.75
N PHE A 101 -14.68 2.61 32.15
CA PHE A 101 -13.34 2.22 31.69
C PHE A 101 -13.32 2.07 30.16
N ASN A 102 -14.29 1.39 29.57
CA ASN A 102 -14.40 1.22 28.12
C ASN A 102 -14.55 2.58 27.40
N ALA A 103 -15.29 3.53 27.98
CA ALA A 103 -15.40 4.88 27.44
C ALA A 103 -14.07 5.63 27.47
N MET A 104 -13.31 5.54 28.58
CA MET A 104 -11.99 6.15 28.71
C MET A 104 -10.96 5.53 27.76
N ILE A 105 -10.91 4.19 27.66
CA ILE A 105 -10.01 3.47 26.73
C ILE A 105 -10.32 3.89 25.29
N ARG A 106 -11.60 3.90 24.89
CA ARG A 106 -12.01 4.34 23.55
C ARG A 106 -11.67 5.80 23.29
N GLY A 107 -11.86 6.68 24.27
CA GLY A 107 -11.52 8.09 24.19
C GLY A 107 -10.04 8.30 23.94
N TYR A 108 -9.16 7.67 24.73
CA TYR A 108 -7.72 7.75 24.55
C TYR A 108 -7.24 7.14 23.22
N THR A 109 -7.80 6.01 22.78
CA THR A 109 -7.51 5.46 21.45
C THR A 109 -7.95 6.42 20.34
N LYS A 110 -9.07 7.14 20.50
CA LYS A 110 -9.56 8.15 19.55
C LYS A 110 -8.67 9.39 19.49
N ASP A 111 -8.21 9.89 20.64
CA ASP A 111 -7.33 11.06 20.77
C ASP A 111 -5.86 10.76 20.37
N MET A 112 -5.61 9.58 19.79
CA MET A 112 -4.28 9.07 19.41
C MET A 112 -3.32 8.88 20.58
N ASN A 113 -3.80 8.94 21.82
CA ASN A 113 -3.01 8.72 23.03
C ASN A 113 -3.07 7.24 23.47
N SER A 114 -2.51 6.39 22.62
CA SER A 114 -2.67 4.93 22.71
C SER A 114 -2.00 4.30 23.93
N LYS A 115 -1.02 4.95 24.56
CA LYS A 115 -0.35 4.44 25.76
C LYS A 115 -1.28 4.53 26.98
N GLU A 116 -1.98 5.63 27.10
CA GLU A 116 -2.92 5.93 28.18
C GLU A 116 -4.12 5.00 28.10
N ALA A 117 -4.55 4.62 26.90
CA ALA A 117 -5.56 3.57 26.73
C ALA A 117 -5.14 2.23 27.37
N ILE A 118 -3.85 1.87 27.30
CA ILE A 118 -3.31 0.67 27.95
C ILE A 118 -3.21 0.88 29.47
N LEU A 119 -2.82 2.07 29.94
CA LEU A 119 -2.75 2.38 31.37
C LEU A 119 -4.14 2.31 32.04
N ILE A 120 -5.18 2.87 31.41
CA ILE A 120 -6.56 2.77 31.93
C ILE A 120 -7.03 1.31 31.99
N TYR A 121 -6.58 0.46 31.05
CA TYR A 121 -6.87 -0.97 31.11
C TYR A 121 -6.15 -1.65 32.28
N LEU A 122 -4.91 -1.27 32.60
CA LEU A 122 -4.23 -1.77 33.79
C LEU A 122 -4.94 -1.32 35.07
N ASP A 123 -5.36 -0.05 35.15
CA ASP A 123 -6.15 0.47 36.28
C ASP A 123 -7.44 -0.35 36.47
N MET A 124 -8.14 -0.66 35.36
CA MET A 124 -9.35 -1.51 35.36
C MET A 124 -9.11 -2.87 36.01
N LEU A 125 -7.97 -3.50 35.69
CA LEU A 125 -7.58 -4.79 36.26
C LEU A 125 -7.19 -4.68 37.74
N GLU A 126 -6.49 -3.60 38.12
CA GLU A 126 -6.05 -3.36 39.51
C GLU A 126 -7.24 -3.17 40.46
N VAL A 127 -8.29 -2.47 40.02
CA VAL A 127 -9.52 -2.29 40.80
C VAL A 127 -10.47 -3.50 40.74
N GLY A 128 -10.08 -4.56 40.01
CA GLY A 128 -10.84 -5.81 39.92
C GLY A 128 -12.09 -5.75 39.03
N VAL A 129 -12.18 -4.78 38.11
CA VAL A 129 -13.30 -4.68 37.16
C VAL A 129 -13.01 -5.59 35.96
N GLU A 130 -13.92 -6.52 35.69
CA GLU A 130 -13.74 -7.53 34.64
C GLU A 130 -13.87 -6.91 33.23
N PRO A 131 -12.87 -7.11 32.33
CA PRO A 131 -12.96 -6.69 30.93
C PRO A 131 -14.04 -7.46 30.16
N ASP A 132 -14.71 -6.77 29.23
CA ASP A 132 -15.74 -7.34 28.37
C ASP A 132 -15.35 -7.26 26.88
N ASN A 133 -16.22 -7.74 25.99
CA ASN A 133 -16.00 -7.71 24.54
C ASN A 133 -15.90 -6.28 23.97
N PHE A 134 -16.29 -5.25 24.74
CA PHE A 134 -16.18 -3.85 24.34
C PHE A 134 -14.84 -3.21 24.76
N THR A 135 -14.11 -3.82 25.70
CA THR A 135 -12.78 -3.40 26.18
C THR A 135 -11.67 -3.69 25.15
N TYR A 136 -11.66 -4.89 24.59
CA TYR A 136 -10.53 -5.37 23.80
C TYR A 136 -10.35 -4.71 22.42
N PRO A 137 -11.41 -4.43 21.63
CA PRO A 137 -11.25 -3.78 20.32
C PRO A 137 -10.46 -2.45 20.35
N PRO A 138 -10.80 -1.46 21.22
CA PRO A 138 -10.03 -0.21 21.29
C PRO A 138 -8.62 -0.39 21.85
N LEU A 139 -8.40 -1.37 22.74
CA LEU A 139 -7.09 -1.69 23.29
C LEU A 139 -6.16 -2.33 22.25
N LEU A 140 -6.66 -3.29 21.48
CA LEU A 140 -5.95 -3.90 20.35
C LEU A 140 -5.64 -2.85 19.27
N LYS A 141 -6.54 -1.90 19.05
CA LYS A 141 -6.29 -0.77 18.16
C LYS A 141 -5.16 0.13 18.67
N ALA A 142 -5.09 0.39 19.98
CA ALA A 142 -3.97 1.11 20.58
C ALA A 142 -2.65 0.36 20.36
N CYS A 143 -2.60 -0.95 20.59
CA CYS A 143 -1.40 -1.75 20.30
C CYS A 143 -1.01 -1.72 18.81
N SER A 144 -2.00 -1.71 17.93
CA SER A 144 -1.78 -1.62 16.49
C SER A 144 -1.12 -0.29 16.07
N VAL A 145 -1.49 0.81 16.72
CA VAL A 145 -0.96 2.15 16.46
C VAL A 145 0.46 2.30 17.02
N LEU A 146 0.71 1.71 18.19
CA LEU A 146 2.03 1.71 18.83
C LEU A 146 2.99 0.66 18.25
N SER A 147 2.49 -0.25 17.40
CA SER A 147 3.25 -1.41 16.88
C SER A 147 3.84 -2.28 18.01
N THR A 148 3.13 -2.38 19.14
CA THR A 148 3.53 -3.13 20.34
C THR A 148 3.00 -4.55 20.29
N ALA A 149 3.73 -5.42 19.58
CA ALA A 149 3.32 -6.79 19.30
C ALA A 149 3.22 -7.67 20.55
N GLU A 150 4.11 -7.47 21.52
CA GLU A 150 4.18 -8.31 22.73
C GLU A 150 3.01 -8.01 23.67
N GLU A 151 2.69 -6.74 23.89
CA GLU A 151 1.52 -6.29 24.62
C GLU A 151 0.24 -6.80 23.94
N GLY A 152 0.18 -6.73 22.61
CA GLY A 152 -0.92 -7.30 21.83
C GLY A 152 -1.11 -8.81 22.04
N LYS A 153 -0.02 -9.58 22.17
CA LYS A 153 -0.07 -11.02 22.50
C LYS A 153 -0.53 -11.27 23.94
N GLN A 154 -0.10 -10.45 24.90
CA GLN A 154 -0.57 -10.55 26.29
C GLN A 154 -2.08 -10.29 26.38
N ILE A 155 -2.56 -9.26 25.68
CA ILE A 155 -3.99 -8.94 25.58
C ILE A 155 -4.76 -10.08 24.91
N HIS A 156 -4.22 -10.70 23.86
CA HIS A 156 -4.82 -11.90 23.27
C HIS A 156 -4.89 -13.07 24.27
N GLY A 157 -3.87 -13.25 25.10
CA GLY A 157 -3.91 -14.20 26.21
C GLY A 157 -5.05 -13.92 27.20
N HIS A 158 -5.29 -12.65 27.52
CA HIS A 158 -6.43 -12.25 28.38
C HIS A 158 -7.77 -12.54 27.70
N ILE A 159 -7.94 -12.23 26.42
CA ILE A 159 -9.15 -12.54 25.64
C ILE A 159 -9.50 -14.04 25.74
N LEU A 160 -8.50 -14.92 25.60
CA LEU A 160 -8.69 -16.36 25.74
C LEU A 160 -9.06 -16.76 27.18
N LYS A 161 -8.38 -16.18 28.18
CA LYS A 161 -8.63 -16.45 29.60
C LYS A 161 -10.06 -16.08 30.02
N PHE A 162 -10.60 -14.98 29.51
CA PHE A 162 -11.97 -14.51 29.80
C PHE A 162 -13.03 -15.13 28.87
N GLY A 163 -12.66 -16.02 27.95
CA GLY A 163 -13.61 -16.69 27.06
C GLY A 163 -14.24 -15.79 26.00
N LEU A 164 -13.60 -14.67 25.66
CA LEU A 164 -14.13 -13.65 24.74
C LEU A 164 -13.62 -13.81 23.30
N PHE A 165 -12.90 -14.90 23.01
CA PHE A 165 -12.31 -15.13 21.69
C PHE A 165 -13.36 -15.35 20.59
N GLU A 166 -14.54 -15.87 20.90
CA GLU A 166 -15.60 -16.12 19.90
C GLU A 166 -16.35 -14.84 19.48
N ASP A 167 -16.08 -13.70 20.13
CA ASP A 167 -16.66 -12.42 19.71
C ASP A 167 -16.01 -11.95 18.40
N VAL A 168 -16.83 -11.82 17.35
CA VAL A 168 -16.38 -11.45 16.00
C VAL A 168 -15.70 -10.08 15.97
N PHE A 169 -16.10 -9.11 16.81
CA PHE A 169 -15.46 -7.79 16.85
C PHE A 169 -14.07 -7.88 17.49
N VAL A 170 -13.91 -8.72 18.51
CA VAL A 170 -12.61 -9.03 19.11
C VAL A 170 -11.70 -9.74 18.11
N GLN A 171 -12.20 -10.77 17.41
CA GLN A 171 -11.44 -11.50 16.38
C GLN A 171 -10.99 -10.56 15.24
N ASN A 172 -11.88 -9.72 14.73
CA ASN A 172 -11.54 -8.72 13.69
C ASN A 172 -10.46 -7.74 14.17
N SER A 173 -10.52 -7.31 15.43
CA SER A 173 -9.54 -6.41 16.03
C SER A 173 -8.18 -7.09 16.22
N LEU A 174 -8.16 -8.40 16.56
CA LEU A 174 -6.94 -9.20 16.64
C LEU A 174 -6.26 -9.34 15.28
N ILE A 175 -7.03 -9.65 14.23
CA ILE A 175 -6.53 -9.71 12.84
C ILE A 175 -5.87 -8.39 12.45
N SER A 176 -6.56 -7.26 12.69
CA SER A 176 -5.99 -5.94 12.37
C SER A 176 -4.73 -5.63 13.19
N MET A 177 -4.69 -6.03 14.47
CA MET A 177 -3.54 -5.78 15.35
C MET A 177 -2.33 -6.57 14.90
N TYR A 178 -2.48 -7.88 14.71
CA TYR A 178 -1.38 -8.72 14.22
C TYR A 178 -0.89 -8.27 12.85
N GLY A 179 -1.79 -7.93 11.93
CA GLY A 179 -1.43 -7.40 10.62
C GLY A 179 -0.60 -6.12 10.69
N LYS A 180 -0.99 -5.15 11.52
CA LYS A 180 -0.25 -3.88 11.69
C LYS A 180 1.07 -4.03 12.44
N CYS A 181 1.19 -5.06 13.28
CA CYS A 181 2.44 -5.41 13.95
C CYS A 181 3.37 -6.28 13.08
N GLY A 182 3.02 -6.55 11.81
CA GLY A 182 3.82 -7.36 10.90
C GLY A 182 3.76 -8.88 11.16
N LEU A 183 2.90 -9.32 12.07
CA LEU A 183 2.71 -10.73 12.43
C LEU A 183 1.61 -11.38 11.58
N LEU A 184 1.82 -11.42 10.26
CA LEU A 184 0.82 -11.94 9.32
C LEU A 184 0.38 -13.38 9.61
N GLY A 185 1.29 -14.26 10.07
CA GLY A 185 0.95 -15.64 10.43
C GLY A 185 -0.16 -15.69 11.50
N ASN A 186 0.00 -14.93 12.59
CA ASN A 186 -1.00 -14.84 13.65
C ASN A 186 -2.32 -14.24 13.15
N SER A 187 -2.27 -13.27 12.24
CA SER A 187 -3.48 -12.72 11.61
C SER A 187 -4.25 -13.78 10.83
N CYS A 188 -3.56 -14.63 10.06
CA CYS A 188 -4.17 -15.75 9.34
C CYS A 188 -4.69 -16.83 10.30
N ASP A 189 -3.96 -17.13 11.37
CA ASP A 189 -4.37 -18.11 12.37
C ASP A 189 -5.69 -17.71 13.05
N VAL A 190 -5.83 -16.45 13.46
CA VAL A 190 -7.09 -15.95 14.03
C VAL A 190 -8.22 -16.09 13.01
N PHE A 191 -8.02 -15.62 11.77
CA PHE A 191 -9.03 -15.68 10.72
C PHE A 191 -9.48 -17.12 10.38
N SER A 192 -8.54 -18.06 10.33
CA SER A 192 -8.84 -19.47 10.04
C SER A 192 -9.68 -20.13 11.12
N LYS A 193 -9.51 -19.73 12.39
CA LYS A 193 -10.27 -20.23 13.55
C LYS A 193 -11.65 -19.60 13.69
N MET A 194 -12.00 -18.57 12.91
CA MET A 194 -13.33 -17.96 12.97
C MET A 194 -14.37 -18.89 12.35
N ASP A 195 -15.39 -19.23 13.12
CA ASP A 195 -16.56 -20.00 12.66
C ASP A 195 -17.37 -19.23 11.61
N PHE A 196 -17.54 -17.92 11.81
CA PHE A 196 -18.25 -17.04 10.90
C PHE A 196 -17.38 -15.86 10.47
N LYS A 197 -17.15 -15.75 9.16
CA LYS A 197 -16.33 -14.69 8.56
C LYS A 197 -17.25 -13.58 8.04
N THR A 198 -17.09 -12.38 8.58
CA THR A 198 -17.84 -11.20 8.13
C THR A 198 -17.07 -10.43 7.06
N VAL A 199 -17.75 -9.49 6.39
CA VAL A 199 -17.10 -8.49 5.53
C VAL A 199 -15.95 -7.79 6.25
N ALA A 200 -16.12 -7.44 7.53
CA ALA A 200 -15.09 -6.83 8.35
C ALA A 200 -13.88 -7.76 8.58
N SER A 201 -14.12 -9.06 8.78
CA SER A 201 -13.07 -10.09 8.92
C SER A 201 -12.20 -10.18 7.68
N TRP A 202 -12.83 -10.26 6.50
CA TRP A 202 -12.13 -10.24 5.21
C TRP A 202 -11.38 -8.93 4.98
N SER A 203 -12.01 -7.80 5.30
CA SER A 203 -11.42 -6.47 5.15
C SER A 203 -10.18 -6.30 6.01
N ALA A 204 -10.20 -6.76 7.26
CA ALA A 204 -9.05 -6.76 8.16
C ALA A 204 -7.89 -7.62 7.62
N LEU A 205 -8.19 -8.83 7.13
CA LEU A 205 -7.17 -9.73 6.58
C LEU A 205 -6.56 -9.20 5.27
N ILE A 206 -7.38 -8.66 4.38
CA ILE A 206 -6.94 -8.04 3.12
C ILE A 206 -6.05 -6.83 3.41
N ALA A 207 -6.46 -5.97 4.36
CA ALA A 207 -5.66 -4.82 4.78
C ALA A 207 -4.31 -5.24 5.38
N ALA A 208 -4.27 -6.31 6.17
CA ALA A 208 -3.02 -6.84 6.72
C ALA A 208 -2.04 -7.22 5.58
N HIS A 209 -2.50 -7.98 4.58
CA HIS A 209 -1.68 -8.38 3.44
C HIS A 209 -1.26 -7.20 2.57
N ALA A 210 -2.15 -6.24 2.34
CA ALA A 210 -1.85 -5.01 1.60
C ALA A 210 -0.74 -4.18 2.30
N ASN A 211 -0.81 -4.03 3.62
CA ASN A 211 0.19 -3.30 4.41
C ASN A 211 1.57 -3.98 4.38
N SER A 212 1.62 -5.31 4.24
CA SER A 212 2.86 -6.07 4.08
C SER A 212 3.33 -6.17 2.62
N GLY A 213 2.68 -5.50 1.67
CA GLY A 213 3.05 -5.52 0.25
C GLY A 213 2.77 -6.83 -0.46
N MET A 214 1.96 -7.72 0.12
CA MET A 214 1.58 -9.02 -0.45
C MET A 214 0.41 -8.88 -1.44
N TRP A 215 0.64 -8.15 -2.52
CA TRP A 215 -0.41 -7.72 -3.46
C TRP A 215 -1.15 -8.87 -4.15
N ALA A 216 -0.44 -9.93 -4.55
CA ALA A 216 -1.07 -11.09 -5.22
C ALA A 216 -2.04 -11.80 -4.28
N GLU A 217 -1.65 -11.93 -3.01
CA GLU A 217 -2.44 -12.54 -1.97
C GLU A 217 -3.66 -11.69 -1.62
N CYS A 218 -3.53 -10.37 -1.60
CA CYS A 218 -4.65 -9.43 -1.46
C CYS A 218 -5.75 -9.68 -2.52
N LEU A 219 -5.39 -9.85 -3.80
CA LEU A 219 -6.37 -10.15 -4.86
C LEU A 219 -6.99 -11.55 -4.72
N ARG A 220 -6.20 -12.53 -4.27
CA ARG A 220 -6.67 -13.89 -4.01
C ARG A 220 -7.70 -13.92 -2.88
N LEU A 221 -7.40 -13.27 -1.75
CA LEU A 221 -8.30 -13.15 -0.61
C LEU A 221 -9.60 -12.41 -0.99
N PHE A 222 -9.50 -11.35 -1.78
CA PHE A 222 -10.69 -10.68 -2.30
C PHE A 222 -11.52 -11.61 -3.20
N SER A 223 -10.89 -12.39 -4.06
CA SER A 223 -11.60 -13.37 -4.89
C SER A 223 -12.30 -14.45 -4.04
N ASN A 224 -11.67 -14.91 -2.96
CA ASN A 224 -12.27 -15.86 -2.01
C ASN A 224 -13.45 -15.24 -1.26
N MET A 225 -13.31 -14.01 -0.77
CA MET A 225 -14.39 -13.26 -0.11
C MET A 225 -15.64 -13.20 -1.01
N ILE A 226 -15.45 -12.89 -2.28
CA ILE A 226 -16.52 -12.84 -3.28
C ILE A 226 -17.09 -14.24 -3.54
N GLY A 227 -16.23 -15.27 -3.70
CA GLY A 227 -16.63 -16.66 -3.93
C GLY A 227 -17.41 -17.29 -2.77
N GLU A 228 -17.14 -16.90 -1.53
CA GLU A 228 -17.85 -17.35 -0.32
C GLU A 228 -19.15 -16.56 -0.06
N GLY A 229 -19.57 -15.69 -0.99
CA GLY A 229 -20.85 -15.00 -0.91
C GLY A 229 -20.82 -13.65 -0.18
N SER A 230 -19.64 -13.15 0.19
CA SER A 230 -19.48 -11.82 0.80
C SER A 230 -19.31 -10.72 -0.27
N TRP A 231 -20.39 -10.46 -1.02
CA TRP A 231 -20.36 -9.58 -2.21
C TRP A 231 -20.27 -8.07 -1.92
N ARG A 232 -20.45 -7.64 -0.67
CA ARG A 232 -20.51 -6.22 -0.26
C ARG A 232 -19.21 -5.77 0.39
N ALA A 233 -18.15 -5.66 -0.40
CA ALA A 233 -16.88 -5.17 0.11
C ALA A 233 -16.96 -3.71 0.52
N GLU A 234 -16.32 -3.38 1.64
CA GLU A 234 -16.17 -2.00 2.11
C GLU A 234 -15.28 -1.19 1.17
N GLU A 235 -15.47 0.14 1.16
CA GLU A 235 -14.67 1.08 0.37
C GLU A 235 -13.16 0.93 0.64
N SER A 236 -12.79 0.77 1.92
CA SER A 236 -11.40 0.54 2.36
C SER A 236 -10.78 -0.71 1.71
N THR A 237 -11.55 -1.79 1.64
CA THR A 237 -11.14 -3.05 0.99
C THR A 237 -10.96 -2.87 -0.50
N LEU A 238 -11.87 -2.14 -1.15
CA LEU A 238 -11.78 -1.85 -2.57
C LEU A 238 -10.55 -0.97 -2.90
N VAL A 239 -10.18 -0.02 -2.03
CA VAL A 239 -8.94 0.76 -2.16
C VAL A 239 -7.71 -0.14 -2.06
N ASN A 240 -7.70 -1.13 -1.16
CA ASN A 240 -6.61 -2.12 -1.08
C ASN A 240 -6.52 -2.97 -2.35
N VAL A 241 -7.66 -3.41 -2.89
CA VAL A 241 -7.74 -4.17 -4.15
C VAL A 241 -7.26 -3.31 -5.33
N ILE A 242 -7.67 -2.06 -5.42
CA ILE A 242 -7.20 -1.09 -6.43
C ILE A 242 -5.68 -0.93 -6.35
N SER A 243 -5.15 -0.78 -5.13
CA SER A 243 -3.71 -0.67 -4.88
C SER A 243 -2.98 -1.95 -5.29
N ALA A 244 -3.50 -3.13 -4.96
CA ALA A 244 -2.94 -4.40 -5.39
C ALA A 244 -2.92 -4.54 -6.92
N SER A 245 -4.02 -4.16 -7.59
CA SER A 245 -4.07 -4.10 -9.06
C SER A 245 -3.04 -3.15 -9.64
N ALA A 246 -2.86 -1.98 -9.04
CA ALA A 246 -1.86 -1.00 -9.45
C ALA A 246 -0.43 -1.55 -9.33
N HIS A 247 -0.12 -2.29 -8.26
CA HIS A 247 1.22 -2.86 -8.06
C HIS A 247 1.50 -4.05 -8.98
N LEU A 248 0.52 -4.91 -9.22
CA LEU A 248 0.64 -6.08 -10.08
C LEU A 248 0.47 -5.76 -11.58
N GLY A 249 -0.07 -4.59 -11.91
CA GLY A 249 -0.42 -4.22 -13.28
C GLY A 249 -1.62 -4.99 -13.82
N THR A 250 -2.54 -5.45 -12.96
CA THR A 250 -3.75 -6.19 -13.37
C THR A 250 -4.89 -5.22 -13.70
N LEU A 251 -4.92 -4.78 -14.96
CA LEU A 251 -5.87 -3.79 -15.45
C LEU A 251 -7.31 -4.33 -15.44
N ASP A 252 -7.51 -5.60 -15.77
CA ASP A 252 -8.88 -6.13 -15.87
C ASP A 252 -9.52 -6.28 -14.49
N PHE A 253 -8.77 -6.78 -13.50
CA PHE A 253 -9.18 -6.70 -12.09
C PHE A 253 -9.49 -5.26 -11.66
N GLY A 254 -8.61 -4.31 -11.97
CA GLY A 254 -8.80 -2.90 -11.64
C GLY A 254 -10.08 -2.31 -12.27
N LYS A 255 -10.39 -2.65 -13.52
CA LYS A 255 -11.62 -2.23 -14.22
C LYS A 255 -12.87 -2.85 -13.60
N CYS A 256 -12.82 -4.13 -13.23
CA CYS A 256 -13.92 -4.81 -12.53
C CYS A 256 -14.21 -4.10 -11.19
N THR A 257 -13.18 -3.80 -10.41
CA THR A 257 -13.30 -3.08 -9.14
C THR A 257 -13.82 -1.66 -9.33
N HIS A 258 -13.35 -0.93 -10.34
CA HIS A 258 -13.88 0.40 -10.68
C HIS A 258 -15.37 0.34 -11.07
N THR A 259 -15.75 -0.63 -11.90
CA THR A 259 -17.15 -0.82 -12.30
C THR A 259 -18.03 -1.15 -11.09
N TYR A 260 -17.51 -1.97 -10.16
CA TYR A 260 -18.19 -2.28 -8.91
C TYR A 260 -18.40 -1.03 -8.05
N LEU A 261 -17.38 -0.18 -7.89
CA LEU A 261 -17.48 1.07 -7.15
C LEU A 261 -18.56 2.00 -7.73
N LEU A 262 -18.57 2.18 -9.05
CA LEU A 262 -19.56 3.03 -9.73
C LEU A 262 -21.01 2.50 -9.59
N ARG A 263 -21.19 1.19 -9.46
CA ARG A 263 -22.52 0.58 -9.31
C ARG A 263 -23.07 0.64 -7.88
N ASN A 264 -22.18 0.65 -6.88
CA ASN A 264 -22.56 0.47 -5.48
C ASN A 264 -22.42 1.73 -4.61
N LEU A 265 -21.71 2.77 -5.08
CA LEU A 265 -21.51 4.00 -4.31
C LEU A 265 -22.13 5.23 -5.00
N SER A 266 -22.81 6.07 -4.22
CA SER A 266 -23.36 7.35 -4.65
C SER A 266 -22.27 8.42 -4.77
N GLY A 267 -21.47 8.31 -5.83
CA GLY A 267 -20.33 9.20 -6.08
C GLY A 267 -19.07 8.77 -5.32
N LEU A 268 -17.91 9.02 -5.92
CA LEU A 268 -16.62 8.68 -5.34
C LEU A 268 -16.01 9.92 -4.68
N ASN A 269 -15.47 9.75 -3.48
CA ASN A 269 -14.68 10.81 -2.86
C ASN A 269 -13.33 10.96 -3.59
N VAL A 270 -12.68 12.11 -3.39
CA VAL A 270 -11.42 12.47 -4.06
C VAL A 270 -10.30 11.46 -3.78
N ALA A 271 -10.31 10.80 -2.62
CA ALA A 271 -9.30 9.81 -2.27
C ALA A 271 -9.44 8.56 -3.13
N VAL A 272 -10.65 8.00 -3.26
CA VAL A 272 -10.93 6.85 -4.14
C VAL A 272 -10.68 7.19 -5.60
N GLU A 273 -11.11 8.37 -6.06
CA GLU A 273 -10.83 8.84 -7.43
C GLU A 273 -9.32 8.92 -7.71
N THR A 274 -8.53 9.40 -6.74
CA THR A 274 -7.08 9.45 -6.82
C THR A 274 -6.45 8.05 -6.87
N SER A 275 -6.93 7.11 -6.06
CA SER A 275 -6.47 5.71 -6.07
C SER A 275 -6.81 4.99 -7.38
N LEU A 276 -8.01 5.21 -7.92
CA LEU A 276 -8.41 4.67 -9.22
C LEU A 276 -7.54 5.22 -10.35
N MET A 277 -7.27 6.53 -10.32
CA MET A 277 -6.38 7.18 -11.26
C MET A 277 -4.96 6.57 -11.19
N ASP A 278 -4.39 6.43 -9.99
CA ASP A 278 -3.08 5.78 -9.79
C ASP A 278 -3.06 4.36 -10.35
N MET A 279 -4.11 3.58 -10.10
CA MET A 279 -4.24 2.23 -10.66
C MET A 279 -4.23 2.21 -12.18
N TYR A 280 -5.03 3.06 -12.85
CA TYR A 280 -5.01 3.12 -14.31
C TYR A 280 -3.65 3.54 -14.86
N LEU A 281 -2.98 4.51 -14.23
CA LEU A 281 -1.65 4.96 -14.62
C LEU A 281 -0.61 3.82 -14.49
N ARG A 282 -0.61 3.11 -13.36
CA ARG A 282 0.30 1.99 -13.07
C ARG A 282 -0.04 0.68 -13.81
N CYS A 283 -1.24 0.57 -14.35
CA CYS A 283 -1.65 -0.51 -15.25
C CYS A 283 -1.42 -0.17 -16.74
N GLY A 284 -0.71 0.91 -17.05
CA GLY A 284 -0.36 1.26 -18.42
C GLY A 284 -1.52 1.86 -19.23
N SER A 285 -2.55 2.41 -18.57
CA SER A 285 -3.75 3.00 -19.19
C SER A 285 -3.81 4.52 -18.95
N LEU A 286 -2.84 5.24 -19.51
CA LEU A 286 -2.69 6.69 -19.33
C LEU A 286 -3.95 7.48 -19.71
N ASP A 287 -4.62 7.12 -20.82
CA ASP A 287 -5.79 7.85 -21.30
C ASP A 287 -6.94 7.85 -20.28
N LYS A 288 -7.18 6.70 -19.63
CA LYS A 288 -8.22 6.59 -18.61
C LYS A 288 -7.82 7.32 -17.32
N GLY A 289 -6.55 7.25 -16.92
CA GLY A 289 -6.01 8.04 -15.81
C GLY A 289 -6.20 9.56 -16.03
N MET A 290 -5.85 10.04 -17.23
CA MET A 290 -6.06 11.44 -17.64
C MET A 290 -7.54 11.82 -17.70
N SER A 291 -8.43 10.91 -18.14
CA SER A 291 -9.87 11.14 -18.15
C SER A 291 -10.41 11.34 -16.73
N LEU A 292 -10.07 10.44 -15.82
CA LEU A 292 -10.47 10.55 -14.41
C LEU A 292 -9.94 11.83 -13.78
N PHE A 293 -8.67 12.17 -14.03
CA PHE A 293 -8.11 13.44 -13.57
C PHE A 293 -8.94 14.63 -14.06
N ARG A 294 -9.33 14.68 -15.33
CA ARG A 294 -10.20 15.75 -15.85
C ARG A 294 -11.56 15.76 -15.17
N GLU A 295 -12.22 14.61 -15.06
CA GLU A 295 -13.54 14.41 -14.45
C GLU A 295 -13.63 14.88 -13.00
N MET A 296 -12.52 14.81 -12.23
CA MET A 296 -12.48 15.34 -10.85
C MET A 296 -12.79 16.86 -10.75
N GLY A 297 -12.65 17.61 -11.85
CA GLY A 297 -13.01 19.03 -11.90
C GLY A 297 -12.26 19.87 -10.85
N PRO A 298 -12.94 20.76 -10.09
CA PRO A 298 -12.32 21.59 -9.05
C PRO A 298 -11.99 20.83 -7.75
N ARG A 299 -12.40 19.56 -7.62
CA ARG A 299 -12.16 18.74 -6.42
C ARG A 299 -10.72 18.20 -6.34
N LYS A 300 -9.90 18.46 -7.36
CA LYS A 300 -8.48 18.07 -7.40
C LYS A 300 -7.75 18.66 -6.21
N ASN A 301 -7.01 17.82 -5.51
CA ASN A 301 -6.14 18.24 -4.41
C ASN A 301 -4.68 17.93 -4.73
N ARG A 302 -3.78 18.32 -3.82
CA ARG A 302 -2.33 18.08 -3.92
C ARG A 302 -1.97 16.63 -4.30
N LYS A 303 -2.62 15.64 -3.66
CA LYS A 303 -2.38 14.21 -3.92
C LYS A 303 -2.75 13.82 -5.36
N SER A 304 -3.89 14.28 -5.86
CA SER A 304 -4.32 13.98 -7.23
C SER A 304 -3.37 14.55 -8.28
N TYR A 305 -2.82 15.75 -8.07
CA TYR A 305 -1.79 16.33 -8.94
C TYR A 305 -0.48 15.54 -8.89
N SER A 306 0.01 15.20 -7.69
CA SER A 306 1.24 14.43 -7.52
C SER A 306 1.18 13.06 -8.22
N VAL A 307 0.05 12.35 -8.10
CA VAL A 307 -0.17 11.07 -8.81
C VAL A 307 -0.17 11.27 -10.32
N MET A 308 -0.83 12.32 -10.84
CA MET A 308 -0.88 12.60 -12.27
C MET A 308 0.50 12.95 -12.84
N ILE A 309 1.27 13.79 -12.13
CA ILE A 309 2.65 14.17 -12.51
C ILE A 309 3.54 12.92 -12.56
N SER A 310 3.52 12.09 -11.52
CA SER A 310 4.28 10.83 -11.46
C SER A 310 3.84 9.84 -12.55
N GLY A 311 2.54 9.78 -12.84
CA GLY A 311 1.99 9.00 -13.94
C GLY A 311 2.50 9.44 -15.31
N LEU A 312 2.52 10.75 -15.58
CA LEU A 312 3.08 11.27 -16.84
C LEU A 312 4.59 11.03 -16.93
N ALA A 313 5.32 11.22 -15.84
CA ALA A 313 6.74 10.93 -15.75
C ALA A 313 7.06 9.47 -16.08
N SER A 314 6.35 8.53 -15.46
CA SER A 314 6.52 7.08 -15.72
C SER A 314 6.19 6.67 -17.15
N HIS A 315 5.29 7.40 -17.82
CA HIS A 315 4.92 7.18 -19.23
C HIS A 315 5.81 7.93 -20.25
N GLY A 316 6.91 8.54 -19.79
CA GLY A 316 7.84 9.29 -20.65
C GLY A 316 7.29 10.64 -21.15
N GLN A 317 6.17 11.12 -20.61
CA GLN A 317 5.56 12.40 -20.97
C GLN A 317 6.01 13.53 -20.04
N GLY A 318 7.34 13.68 -19.88
CA GLY A 318 7.94 14.58 -18.90
C GLY A 318 7.50 16.04 -19.06
N GLU A 319 7.51 16.57 -20.28
CA GLU A 319 7.05 17.95 -20.57
C GLU A 319 5.60 18.19 -20.14
N LYS A 320 4.69 17.24 -20.41
CA LYS A 320 3.30 17.36 -19.97
C LYS A 320 3.17 17.28 -18.45
N ALA A 321 4.03 16.50 -17.78
CA ALA A 321 4.07 16.45 -16.33
C ALA A 321 4.42 17.83 -15.74
N LEU A 322 5.38 18.55 -16.35
CA LEU A 322 5.74 19.91 -15.96
C LEU A 322 4.59 20.90 -16.19
N VAL A 323 3.86 20.78 -17.30
CA VAL A 323 2.65 21.60 -17.54
C VAL A 323 1.58 21.36 -16.45
N ILE A 324 1.36 20.11 -16.03
CA ILE A 324 0.43 19.79 -14.94
C ILE A 324 0.94 20.34 -13.59
N PHE A 325 2.25 20.36 -13.36
CA PHE A 325 2.85 20.97 -12.17
C PHE A 325 2.64 22.49 -12.12
N GLU A 326 2.90 23.22 -13.20
CA GLU A 326 2.65 24.67 -13.21
C GLU A 326 1.15 24.98 -13.01
N ARG A 327 0.26 24.19 -13.63
CA ARG A 327 -1.19 24.30 -13.38
C ARG A 327 -1.57 24.05 -11.92
N MET A 328 -0.86 23.17 -11.21
CA MET A 328 -1.07 22.97 -9.77
C MET A 328 -0.78 24.26 -8.99
N LEU A 329 0.34 24.93 -9.31
CA LEU A 329 0.74 26.18 -8.68
C LEU A 329 -0.24 27.32 -9.00
N GLU A 330 -0.71 27.42 -10.24
CA GLU A 330 -1.74 28.39 -10.67
C GLU A 330 -3.04 28.24 -9.88
N ASN A 331 -3.40 27.02 -9.47
CA ASN A 331 -4.56 26.75 -8.61
C ASN A 331 -4.29 27.02 -7.12
N GLY A 332 -3.16 27.62 -6.77
CA GLY A 332 -2.80 27.95 -5.38
C GLY A 332 -2.43 26.75 -4.51
N LEU A 333 -2.23 25.57 -5.10
CA LEU A 333 -1.84 24.38 -4.36
C LEU A 333 -0.32 24.35 -4.15
N LYS A 334 0.10 24.31 -2.88
CA LYS A 334 1.51 24.21 -2.52
C LYS A 334 2.05 22.80 -2.80
N PRO A 335 3.20 22.67 -3.48
CA PRO A 335 3.84 21.38 -3.68
C PRO A 335 4.41 20.84 -2.37
N ASP A 336 4.54 19.52 -2.30
CA ASP A 336 5.22 18.79 -1.24
C ASP A 336 6.39 17.97 -1.79
N ASP A 337 7.05 17.22 -0.92
CA ASP A 337 8.15 16.31 -1.26
C ASP A 337 7.75 15.32 -2.37
N VAL A 338 6.59 14.69 -2.25
CA VAL A 338 6.11 13.70 -3.23
C VAL A 338 5.86 14.34 -4.60
N THR A 339 5.33 15.57 -4.63
CA THR A 339 5.12 16.31 -5.87
C THR A 339 6.45 16.56 -6.60
N TYR A 340 7.49 16.96 -5.88
CA TYR A 340 8.80 17.23 -6.47
C TYR A 340 9.54 15.96 -6.92
N VAL A 341 9.38 14.84 -6.22
CA VAL A 341 9.86 13.54 -6.72
C VAL A 341 9.25 13.24 -8.10
N GLY A 342 7.96 13.50 -8.29
CA GLY A 342 7.29 13.36 -9.58
C GLY A 342 7.87 14.29 -10.67
N VAL A 343 8.11 15.57 -10.34
CA VAL A 343 8.69 16.57 -11.25
C VAL A 343 10.12 16.20 -11.67
N LEU A 344 10.97 15.83 -10.71
CA LEU A 344 12.36 15.47 -11.01
C LEU A 344 12.43 14.14 -11.79
N SER A 345 11.56 13.18 -11.49
CA SER A 345 11.42 11.95 -12.29
C SER A 345 10.97 12.26 -13.73
N ALA A 346 10.07 13.24 -13.91
CA ALA A 346 9.66 13.68 -15.25
C ALA A 346 10.84 14.27 -16.03
N CYS A 347 11.67 15.08 -15.38
CA CYS A 347 12.90 15.58 -15.99
C CYS A 347 13.87 14.44 -16.31
N SER A 348 14.06 13.49 -15.38
CA SER A 348 14.94 12.33 -15.55
C SER A 348 14.55 11.50 -16.78
N HIS A 349 13.30 11.07 -16.88
CA HIS A 349 12.86 10.21 -17.98
C HIS A 349 12.75 10.94 -19.33
N ALA A 350 12.69 12.27 -19.32
CA ALA A 350 12.68 13.08 -20.55
C ALA A 350 14.07 13.66 -20.92
N GLY A 351 15.10 13.39 -20.11
CA GLY A 351 16.46 13.91 -20.35
C GLY A 351 16.61 15.42 -20.18
N LEU A 352 15.72 16.07 -19.43
CA LEU A 352 15.68 17.52 -19.26
C LEU A 352 16.61 17.97 -18.12
N VAL A 353 17.92 17.81 -18.28
CA VAL A 353 18.93 18.04 -17.23
C VAL A 353 18.87 19.46 -16.65
N GLU A 354 18.94 20.48 -17.51
CA GLU A 354 18.92 21.88 -17.05
C GLU A 354 17.62 22.23 -16.32
N THR A 355 16.49 21.76 -16.83
CA THR A 355 15.18 21.99 -16.22
C THR A 355 15.06 21.28 -14.88
N GLY A 356 15.59 20.05 -14.77
CA GLY A 356 15.63 19.30 -13.51
C GLY A 356 16.45 20.02 -12.44
N LEU A 357 17.61 20.56 -12.80
CA LEU A 357 18.43 21.38 -11.90
C LEU A 357 17.68 22.64 -11.43
N LYS A 358 17.03 23.35 -12.36
CA LYS A 358 16.21 24.54 -12.03
C LYS A 358 15.09 24.19 -11.05
N TYR A 359 14.35 23.11 -11.26
CA TYR A 359 13.29 22.69 -10.34
C TYR A 359 13.82 22.21 -8.98
N PHE A 360 14.99 21.57 -8.95
CA PHE A 360 15.65 21.18 -7.71
C PHE A 360 16.06 22.40 -6.87
N ASP A 361 16.56 23.46 -7.49
CA ASP A 361 16.84 24.72 -6.81
C ASP A 361 15.55 25.44 -6.38
N ARG A 362 14.53 25.47 -7.24
CA ARG A 362 13.21 26.02 -6.91
C ARG A 362 12.60 25.34 -5.67
N MET A 363 12.70 24.01 -5.58
CA MET A 363 12.26 23.23 -4.43
C MET A 363 12.93 23.70 -3.13
N LYS A 364 14.26 23.84 -3.14
CA LYS A 364 15.07 24.22 -1.97
C LYS A 364 14.84 25.65 -1.53
N PHE A 365 14.87 26.59 -2.48
CA PHE A 365 14.97 28.02 -2.16
C PHE A 365 13.62 28.75 -2.22
N GLU A 366 12.77 28.45 -3.19
CA GLU A 366 11.45 29.10 -3.34
C GLU A 366 10.40 28.43 -2.46
N HIS A 367 10.27 27.10 -2.57
CA HIS A 367 9.26 26.35 -1.82
C HIS A 367 9.74 25.83 -0.45
N LYS A 368 11.03 26.00 -0.13
CA LYS A 368 11.64 25.64 1.17
C LYS A 368 11.41 24.17 1.56
N ILE A 369 11.43 23.28 0.58
CA ILE A 369 11.33 21.84 0.78
C ILE A 369 12.75 21.29 0.85
N ASN A 370 13.08 20.68 2.00
CA ASN A 370 14.39 20.06 2.19
C ASN A 370 14.51 18.80 1.31
N PRO A 371 15.57 18.69 0.50
CA PRO A 371 15.80 17.50 -0.31
C PRO A 371 15.89 16.24 0.55
N THR A 372 15.14 15.23 0.15
CA THR A 372 15.17 13.88 0.74
C THR A 372 16.01 12.94 -0.11
N MET A 373 16.31 11.74 0.39
CA MET A 373 17.00 10.68 -0.35
C MET A 373 16.39 10.40 -1.73
N GLN A 374 15.06 10.47 -1.84
CA GLN A 374 14.35 10.25 -3.10
C GLN A 374 14.61 11.36 -4.12
N HIS A 375 14.69 12.63 -3.68
CA HIS A 375 14.99 13.74 -4.57
C HIS A 375 16.41 13.64 -5.14
N TYR A 376 17.40 13.31 -4.30
CA TYR A 376 18.77 13.06 -4.77
C TYR A 376 18.82 11.84 -5.70
N GLY A 377 18.07 10.77 -5.40
CA GLY A 377 17.93 9.62 -6.30
C GLY A 377 17.45 10.00 -7.70
N CYS A 378 16.42 10.87 -7.80
CA CYS A 378 15.96 11.39 -9.10
C CYS A 378 17.02 12.21 -9.82
N MET A 379 17.80 13.03 -9.10
CA MET A 379 18.87 13.85 -9.69
C MET A 379 20.05 13.00 -10.18
N VAL A 380 20.45 11.99 -9.41
CA VAL A 380 21.49 11.03 -9.80
C VAL A 380 21.05 10.21 -11.00
N ASP A 381 19.79 9.76 -11.05
CA ASP A 381 19.22 9.07 -12.21
C ASP A 381 19.18 10.00 -13.45
N LEU A 382 18.79 11.27 -13.29
CA LEU A 382 18.77 12.27 -14.37
C LEU A 382 20.17 12.51 -14.96
N MET A 383 21.15 12.80 -14.11
CA MET A 383 22.54 13.02 -14.53
C MET A 383 23.15 11.74 -15.10
N GLY A 384 22.88 10.61 -14.45
CA GLY A 384 23.37 9.31 -14.83
C GLY A 384 22.84 8.83 -16.19
N ARG A 385 21.58 9.10 -16.55
CA ARG A 385 21.02 8.82 -17.89
C ARG A 385 21.60 9.74 -18.97
N ALA A 386 21.95 10.97 -18.59
CA ALA A 386 22.56 11.95 -19.48
C ALA A 386 24.07 11.73 -19.71
N GLY A 387 24.69 10.74 -19.06
CA GLY A 387 26.12 10.46 -19.14
C GLY A 387 27.00 11.34 -18.25
N LEU A 388 26.41 12.19 -17.39
CA LEU A 388 27.10 13.06 -16.44
C LEU A 388 27.45 12.30 -15.16
N VAL A 389 28.17 11.19 -15.31
CA VAL A 389 28.44 10.22 -14.23
C VAL A 389 29.32 10.82 -13.13
N HIS A 390 30.28 11.67 -13.49
CA HIS A 390 31.17 12.30 -12.51
C HIS A 390 30.45 13.41 -11.73
N GLU A 391 29.61 14.21 -12.38
CA GLU A 391 28.78 15.23 -11.74
C GLU A 391 27.76 14.59 -10.80
N ALA A 392 27.19 13.45 -11.18
CA ALA A 392 26.33 12.65 -10.31
C ALA A 392 27.07 12.18 -9.05
N LEU A 393 28.33 11.74 -9.19
CA LEU A 393 29.16 11.36 -8.05
C LEU A 393 29.46 12.54 -7.13
N GLU A 394 29.77 13.72 -7.68
CA GLU A 394 29.99 14.93 -6.88
C GLU A 394 28.72 15.36 -6.14
N LEU A 395 27.55 15.23 -6.78
CA LEU A 395 26.27 15.47 -6.11
C LEU A 395 26.07 14.52 -4.91
N ILE A 396 26.41 13.25 -5.06
CA ILE A 396 26.32 12.25 -3.96
C ILE A 396 27.24 12.64 -2.81
N LYS A 397 28.48 13.04 -3.09
CA LYS A 397 29.44 13.48 -2.06
C LYS A 397 28.98 14.75 -1.33
N ALA A 398 28.24 15.62 -2.02
CA ALA A 398 27.72 16.87 -1.47
C ALA A 398 26.40 16.70 -0.67
N MET A 399 25.85 15.48 -0.58
CA MET A 399 24.62 15.24 0.14
C MET A 399 24.77 15.53 1.64
N PRO A 400 23.76 16.14 2.29
CA PRO A 400 23.79 16.40 3.74
C PRO A 400 23.45 15.15 4.59
N MET A 401 23.23 13.99 3.95
CA MET A 401 22.94 12.71 4.58
C MET A 401 23.71 11.58 3.91
N GLU A 402 23.94 10.50 4.65
CA GLU A 402 24.61 9.29 4.13
C GLU A 402 23.81 8.68 2.97
N PRO A 403 24.40 8.53 1.76
CA PRO A 403 23.71 7.97 0.62
C PRO A 403 23.35 6.50 0.84
N ASN A 404 22.10 6.16 0.54
CA ASN A 404 21.63 4.79 0.67
C ASN A 404 21.97 3.92 -0.56
N ASP A 405 21.57 2.67 -0.47
CA ASP A 405 21.73 1.65 -1.49
C ASP A 405 21.02 1.97 -2.82
N VAL A 406 19.91 2.71 -2.79
CA VAL A 406 19.19 3.12 -4.02
C VAL A 406 20.01 4.11 -4.84
N ILE A 407 20.67 5.07 -4.21
CA ILE A 407 21.50 6.07 -4.89
C ILE A 407 22.72 5.42 -5.54
N TRP A 408 23.48 4.62 -4.78
CA TRP A 408 24.66 3.95 -5.32
C TRP A 408 24.31 2.96 -6.43
N ARG A 409 23.17 2.25 -6.35
CA ARG A 409 22.70 1.40 -7.47
C ARG A 409 22.30 2.18 -8.69
N SER A 410 21.72 3.37 -8.52
CA SER A 410 21.35 4.24 -9.65
C SER A 410 22.62 4.68 -10.39
N LEU A 411 23.65 5.11 -9.66
CA LEU A 411 24.95 5.47 -10.25
C LEU A 411 25.64 4.26 -10.90
N LEU A 412 25.68 3.10 -10.23
CA LEU A 412 26.26 1.86 -10.79
C LEU A 412 25.56 1.46 -12.10
N SER A 413 24.23 1.62 -12.18
CA SER A 413 23.48 1.34 -13.40
C SER A 413 23.87 2.27 -14.54
N SER A 414 24.10 3.55 -14.25
CA SER A 414 24.58 4.51 -15.24
C SER A 414 26.02 4.22 -15.69
N CYS A 415 26.90 3.82 -14.77
CA CYS A 415 28.25 3.38 -15.10
C CYS A 415 28.27 2.20 -16.08
N LYS A 416 27.35 1.24 -15.93
CA LYS A 416 27.18 0.13 -16.88
C LYS A 416 26.77 0.61 -18.28
N VAL A 417 25.87 1.58 -18.37
CA VAL A 417 25.38 2.11 -19.65
C VAL A 417 26.48 2.92 -20.36
N HIS A 418 27.17 3.78 -19.61
CA HIS A 418 28.21 4.67 -20.14
C HIS A 418 29.63 4.09 -20.09
N LYS A 419 29.77 2.81 -19.74
CA LYS A 419 31.05 2.08 -19.66
C LYS A 419 32.11 2.76 -18.77
N ASN A 420 31.68 3.38 -17.67
CA ASN A 420 32.58 4.03 -16.72
C ASN A 420 32.99 3.05 -15.61
N LEU A 421 34.12 2.36 -15.81
CA LEU A 421 34.60 1.33 -14.88
C LEU A 421 35.03 1.93 -13.52
N GLU A 422 35.64 3.10 -13.52
CA GLU A 422 36.20 3.74 -12.32
C GLU A 422 35.09 4.06 -11.30
N VAL A 423 34.09 4.84 -11.71
CA VAL A 423 32.95 5.18 -10.83
C VAL A 423 32.09 3.96 -10.54
N GLY A 424 32.03 2.99 -11.47
CA GLY A 424 31.36 1.71 -11.28
C GLY A 424 31.94 0.90 -10.13
N LYS A 425 33.28 0.79 -10.03
CA LYS A 425 33.96 0.10 -8.92
C LYS A 425 33.66 0.76 -7.58
N LEU A 426 33.81 2.09 -7.51
CA LEU A 426 33.53 2.85 -6.30
C LEU A 426 32.08 2.64 -5.83
N SER A 427 31.12 2.71 -6.76
CA SER A 427 29.70 2.52 -6.44
C SER A 427 29.42 1.10 -5.92
N ALA A 428 30.05 0.07 -6.52
CA ALA A 428 29.90 -1.30 -6.08
C ALA A 428 30.54 -1.55 -4.70
N GLU A 429 31.72 -0.99 -4.44
CA GLU A 429 32.38 -1.06 -3.12
C GLU A 429 31.49 -0.48 -2.02
N LYS A 430 30.91 0.71 -2.26
CA LYS A 430 29.96 1.33 -1.33
C LYS A 430 28.71 0.46 -1.09
N LEU A 431 28.18 -0.20 -2.12
CA LEU A 431 27.05 -1.13 -1.97
C LEU A 431 27.40 -2.37 -1.14
N PHE A 432 28.62 -2.89 -1.29
CA PHE A 432 29.10 -4.02 -0.51
C PHE A 432 29.34 -3.63 0.97
N GLU A 433 29.84 -2.42 1.24
CA GLU A 433 29.96 -1.87 2.60
C GLU A 433 28.59 -1.74 3.29
N LEU A 434 27.55 -1.35 2.55
CA LEU A 434 26.18 -1.25 3.06
C LEU A 434 25.51 -2.61 3.33
N ASN A 435 26.14 -3.73 2.91
CA ASN A 435 25.68 -5.10 3.13
C ASN A 435 24.18 -5.34 2.82
N THR A 436 23.73 -4.90 1.66
CA THR A 436 22.30 -4.88 1.31
C THR A 436 21.70 -6.25 0.93
N GLN A 437 22.50 -7.32 1.01
CA GLN A 437 22.14 -8.69 0.59
C GLN A 437 21.49 -8.77 -0.80
N ASN A 438 21.87 -7.89 -1.73
CA ASN A 438 21.27 -7.81 -3.05
C ASN A 438 22.17 -8.42 -4.12
N ALA A 439 21.80 -9.60 -4.62
CA ALA A 439 22.52 -10.29 -5.69
C ALA A 439 22.65 -9.43 -6.98
N GLY A 440 21.72 -8.50 -7.20
CA GLY A 440 21.72 -7.61 -8.37
C GLY A 440 22.96 -6.72 -8.46
N ASP A 441 23.55 -6.34 -7.33
CA ASP A 441 24.70 -5.43 -7.27
C ASP A 441 25.96 -6.13 -7.80
N TYR A 442 26.15 -7.38 -7.40
CA TYR A 442 27.20 -8.27 -7.92
C TYR A 442 27.02 -8.56 -9.40
N VAL A 443 25.79 -8.85 -9.83
CA VAL A 443 25.49 -9.09 -11.26
C VAL A 443 25.77 -7.83 -12.08
N MET A 444 25.45 -6.65 -11.59
CA MET A 444 25.73 -5.39 -12.27
C MET A 444 27.23 -5.12 -12.37
N MET A 445 27.99 -5.33 -11.29
CA MET A 445 29.45 -5.18 -11.31
C MET A 445 30.13 -6.23 -12.23
N SER A 446 29.67 -7.48 -12.18
CA SER A 446 30.11 -8.54 -13.10
C SER A 446 29.84 -8.16 -14.56
N ASN A 447 28.71 -7.52 -14.85
CA ASN A 447 28.40 -7.05 -16.19
C ASN A 447 29.35 -5.94 -16.65
N ILE A 448 29.71 -5.00 -15.77
CA ILE A 448 30.68 -3.93 -16.07
C ILE A 448 32.06 -4.55 -16.39
N TYR A 449 32.52 -5.52 -15.58
CA TYR A 449 33.77 -6.22 -15.88
C TYR A 449 33.74 -7.01 -17.19
N ALA A 450 32.62 -7.67 -17.50
CA ALA A 450 32.45 -8.38 -18.76
C ALA A 450 32.49 -7.45 -19.98
N GLN A 451 31.94 -6.23 -19.87
CA GLN A 451 32.02 -5.22 -20.94
C GLN A 451 33.46 -4.77 -21.23
N ASP A 452 34.33 -4.82 -20.22
CA ASP A 452 35.77 -4.52 -20.32
C ASP A 452 36.63 -5.78 -20.57
N GLN A 453 35.99 -6.93 -20.85
CA GLN A 453 36.64 -8.24 -21.09
C GLN A 453 37.51 -8.75 -19.92
N ARG A 454 37.24 -8.28 -18.70
CA ARG A 454 37.95 -8.66 -17.47
C ARG A 454 37.34 -9.91 -16.82
N TRP A 455 37.48 -11.06 -17.49
CA TRP A 455 36.82 -12.32 -17.08
C TRP A 455 37.28 -12.89 -15.73
N GLN A 456 38.52 -12.60 -15.32
CA GLN A 456 39.01 -12.98 -13.99
C GLN A 456 38.25 -12.25 -12.87
N ASP A 457 38.01 -10.94 -13.05
CA ASP A 457 37.23 -10.16 -12.10
C ASP A 457 35.76 -10.58 -12.10
N VAL A 458 35.19 -10.93 -13.27
CA VAL A 458 33.85 -11.54 -13.37
C VAL A 458 33.75 -12.79 -12.50
N ALA A 459 34.73 -13.69 -12.61
CA ALA A 459 34.77 -14.91 -11.79
C ALA A 459 34.86 -14.56 -10.30
N SER A 460 35.72 -13.59 -9.93
CA SER A 460 35.88 -13.17 -8.53
C SER A 460 34.58 -12.64 -7.90
N ILE A 461 33.81 -11.82 -8.63
CA ILE A 461 32.54 -11.27 -8.15
C ILE A 461 31.49 -12.37 -8.00
N ARG A 462 31.47 -13.36 -8.90
CA ARG A 462 30.55 -14.51 -8.81
C ARG A 462 30.90 -15.44 -7.64
N VAL A 463 32.18 -15.63 -7.34
CA VAL A 463 32.63 -16.35 -6.14
C VAL A 463 32.19 -15.61 -4.88
N LYS A 464 32.36 -14.28 -4.85
CA LYS A 464 31.89 -13.46 -3.72
C LYS A 464 30.38 -13.57 -3.51
N LEU A 465 29.59 -13.48 -4.59
CA LEU A 465 28.14 -13.68 -4.56
C LEU A 465 27.75 -15.04 -3.95
N ALA A 466 28.45 -16.11 -4.35
CA ALA A 466 28.20 -17.46 -3.84
C ALA A 466 28.59 -17.61 -2.36
N ASN A 467 29.73 -17.04 -1.95
CA ASN A 467 30.19 -17.04 -0.55
C ASN A 467 29.23 -16.30 0.38
N ASP A 468 28.59 -15.23 -0.12
CA ASP A 468 27.58 -14.47 0.62
C ASP A 468 26.21 -15.17 0.63
N GLY A 469 26.08 -16.35 0.02
CA GLY A 469 24.84 -17.16 0.01
C GLY A 469 23.70 -16.52 -0.81
N LEU A 470 24.01 -15.57 -1.69
CA LEU A 470 23.02 -14.79 -2.42
C LEU A 470 22.65 -15.46 -3.75
N ASN A 471 21.35 -15.68 -3.95
CA ASN A 471 20.82 -16.23 -5.20
C ASN A 471 20.43 -15.12 -6.17
N GLN A 472 20.80 -15.28 -7.44
CA GLN A 472 20.39 -14.37 -8.50
C GLN A 472 18.86 -14.37 -8.66
N VAL A 473 18.24 -13.19 -8.60
CA VAL A 473 16.82 -13.04 -8.90
C VAL A 473 16.58 -13.32 -10.39
N VAL A 474 15.74 -14.31 -10.68
CA VAL A 474 15.39 -14.67 -12.05
C VAL A 474 14.57 -13.55 -12.70
N GLY A 475 15.00 -13.13 -13.89
CA GLY A 475 14.26 -12.17 -14.70
C GLY A 475 13.00 -12.79 -15.28
N TRP A 476 11.85 -12.15 -15.08
CA TRP A 476 10.56 -12.60 -15.56
C TRP A 476 9.77 -11.48 -16.22
N SER A 477 8.87 -11.91 -17.11
CA SER A 477 7.84 -11.06 -17.72
C SER A 477 6.48 -11.72 -17.51
N SER A 478 5.44 -10.94 -17.25
CA SER A 478 4.10 -11.47 -17.04
C SER A 478 3.05 -10.67 -17.81
N VAL A 479 1.95 -11.34 -18.16
CA VAL A 479 0.83 -10.78 -18.90
C VAL A 479 -0.48 -11.23 -18.28
N GLU A 480 -1.47 -10.34 -18.28
CA GLU A 480 -2.83 -10.66 -17.83
C GLU A 480 -3.68 -11.03 -19.06
N VAL A 481 -4.23 -12.24 -19.06
CA VAL A 481 -5.14 -12.73 -20.10
C VAL A 481 -6.35 -13.38 -19.44
N LYS A 482 -7.55 -12.89 -19.76
CA LYS A 482 -8.83 -13.40 -19.22
C LYS A 482 -8.84 -13.46 -17.66
N GLY A 483 -8.28 -12.43 -17.01
CA GLY A 483 -8.21 -12.34 -15.55
C GLY A 483 -7.23 -13.30 -14.88
N LYS A 484 -6.29 -13.92 -15.63
CA LYS A 484 -5.21 -14.73 -15.08
C LYS A 484 -3.85 -14.12 -15.45
N ILE A 485 -2.93 -14.14 -14.50
CA ILE A 485 -1.54 -13.71 -14.72
C ILE A 485 -0.75 -14.92 -15.21
N HIS A 486 -0.15 -14.78 -16.39
CA HIS A 486 0.79 -15.74 -16.97
C HIS A 486 2.19 -15.19 -16.85
N LYS A 487 3.09 -15.91 -16.19
CA LYS A 487 4.47 -15.49 -15.92
C LYS A 487 5.43 -16.37 -16.70
N PHE A 488 6.42 -15.74 -17.32
CA PHE A 488 7.45 -16.39 -18.13
C PHE A 488 8.82 -16.04 -17.60
N VAL A 489 9.71 -17.02 -17.58
CA VAL A 489 11.16 -16.83 -17.38
C VAL A 489 11.90 -17.08 -18.71
N SER A 490 13.18 -16.76 -18.80
CA SER A 490 13.93 -17.07 -20.03
C SER A 490 14.03 -18.60 -20.22
N ASN A 491 13.89 -19.08 -21.46
CA ASN A 491 13.84 -20.52 -21.79
C ASN A 491 12.70 -21.32 -21.10
N ASP A 492 11.60 -20.67 -20.74
CA ASP A 492 10.51 -21.30 -20.01
C ASP A 492 9.74 -22.33 -20.86
N LYS A 493 9.71 -23.58 -20.39
CA LYS A 493 8.93 -24.69 -20.95
C LYS A 493 7.87 -25.23 -19.98
N SER A 494 7.66 -24.54 -18.85
CA SER A 494 6.73 -24.97 -17.79
C SER A 494 5.26 -24.64 -18.11
N HIS A 495 5.03 -23.68 -18.99
CA HIS A 495 3.69 -23.26 -19.40
C HIS A 495 2.99 -24.35 -20.23
N SER A 496 1.69 -24.57 -20.01
CA SER A 496 0.90 -25.59 -20.74
C SER A 496 0.99 -25.42 -22.26
N ASP A 497 0.99 -24.18 -22.71
CA ASP A 497 0.95 -23.79 -24.13
C ASP A 497 2.36 -23.61 -24.73
N PHE A 498 3.43 -24.12 -24.10
CA PHE A 498 4.79 -23.80 -24.52
C PHE A 498 5.08 -24.13 -26.00
N ARG A 499 4.48 -25.18 -26.57
CA ARG A 499 4.66 -25.54 -27.98
C ARG A 499 4.16 -24.44 -28.91
N GLU A 500 2.93 -23.98 -28.71
CA GLU A 500 2.32 -22.88 -29.48
C GLU A 500 3.12 -21.58 -29.32
N ILE A 501 3.60 -21.29 -28.11
CA ILE A 501 4.44 -20.11 -27.83
C ILE A 501 5.75 -20.17 -28.63
N TYR A 502 6.42 -21.31 -28.65
CA TYR A 502 7.69 -21.48 -29.39
C TYR A 502 7.47 -21.42 -30.90
N GLU A 503 6.39 -21.99 -31.42
CA GLU A 503 6.00 -21.85 -32.83
C GLU A 503 5.78 -20.37 -33.20
N MET A 504 5.09 -19.62 -32.35
CA MET A 504 4.90 -18.17 -32.54
C MET A 504 6.24 -17.40 -32.48
N ILE A 505 7.16 -17.76 -31.58
CA ILE A 505 8.51 -17.17 -31.57
C ILE A 505 9.21 -17.40 -32.91
N HIS A 506 9.16 -18.62 -33.46
CA HIS A 506 9.75 -18.91 -34.77
C HIS A 506 9.11 -18.09 -35.89
N GLN A 507 7.78 -17.92 -35.88
CA GLN A 507 7.08 -17.08 -36.84
C GLN A 507 7.51 -15.60 -36.72
N MET A 508 7.56 -15.07 -35.50
CA MET A 508 7.97 -13.70 -35.21
C MET A 508 9.40 -13.45 -35.70
N GLU A 509 10.34 -14.36 -35.39
CA GLU A 509 11.74 -14.26 -35.83
C GLU A 509 11.89 -14.35 -37.34
N TRP A 510 11.08 -15.18 -38.00
CA TRP A 510 11.08 -15.28 -39.45
C TRP A 510 10.65 -13.96 -40.09
N GLN A 511 9.59 -13.32 -39.61
CA GLN A 511 9.13 -12.01 -40.12
C GLN A 511 10.14 -10.90 -39.83
N LEU A 512 10.72 -10.89 -38.62
CA LEU A 512 11.73 -9.91 -38.21
C LEU A 512 12.97 -9.93 -39.11
N LYS A 513 13.37 -11.09 -39.66
CA LYS A 513 14.49 -11.18 -40.60
C LYS A 513 14.25 -10.37 -41.89
N PHE A 514 13.00 -10.28 -42.35
CA PHE A 514 12.66 -9.46 -43.53
C PHE A 514 12.70 -7.96 -43.24
N GLU A 515 12.40 -7.57 -42.00
CA GLU A 515 12.51 -6.18 -41.52
C GLU A 515 13.96 -5.78 -41.15
N GLY A 516 14.94 -6.64 -41.42
CA GLY A 516 16.36 -6.36 -41.16
C GLY A 516 16.79 -6.45 -39.69
N TYR A 517 15.98 -7.07 -38.83
CA TYR A 517 16.35 -7.31 -37.44
C TYR A 517 17.56 -8.25 -37.34
N SER A 518 18.54 -7.85 -36.54
CA SER A 518 19.68 -8.68 -36.16
C SER A 518 19.82 -8.67 -34.62
N PRO A 519 19.88 -9.84 -33.95
CA PRO A 519 20.04 -9.89 -32.50
C PRO A 519 21.31 -9.19 -32.03
N ASP A 520 21.20 -8.30 -31.05
CA ASP A 520 22.34 -7.60 -30.46
C ASP A 520 23.07 -8.53 -29.46
N THR A 521 24.01 -9.33 -29.96
CA THR A 521 24.77 -10.30 -29.15
C THR A 521 25.67 -9.64 -28.10
N SER A 522 25.91 -8.32 -28.18
CA SER A 522 26.66 -7.57 -27.15
C SER A 522 25.91 -7.51 -25.81
N GLN A 523 24.58 -7.73 -25.83
CA GLN A 523 23.77 -7.78 -24.62
C GLN A 523 24.00 -9.05 -23.79
N VAL A 524 24.59 -10.10 -24.38
CA VAL A 524 24.92 -11.33 -23.67
C VAL A 524 26.35 -11.25 -23.13
N LEU A 525 26.44 -10.82 -21.87
CA LEU A 525 27.68 -10.62 -21.11
C LEU A 525 28.18 -11.94 -20.49
N LEU A 526 28.22 -12.98 -21.31
CA LEU A 526 28.79 -14.29 -21.00
C LEU A 526 29.88 -14.62 -22.01
N ASP A 527 30.91 -15.32 -21.53
CA ASP A 527 31.98 -15.85 -22.37
C ASP A 527 31.53 -17.16 -23.03
N VAL A 528 30.70 -17.02 -24.06
CA VAL A 528 30.09 -18.12 -24.82
C VAL A 528 30.11 -17.80 -26.31
N GLY A 529 29.97 -18.83 -27.15
CA GLY A 529 29.97 -18.69 -28.61
C GLY A 529 28.82 -17.82 -29.13
N GLY A 530 29.01 -17.20 -30.29
CA GLY A 530 28.04 -16.27 -30.87
C GLY A 530 26.65 -16.87 -31.12
N GLU A 531 26.58 -18.16 -31.47
CA GLU A 531 25.33 -18.87 -31.69
C GLU A 531 24.54 -19.07 -30.38
N GLU A 532 25.24 -19.46 -29.31
CA GLU A 532 24.63 -19.58 -27.99
C GLU A 532 24.11 -18.21 -27.47
N LYS A 533 24.83 -17.11 -27.78
CA LYS A 533 24.33 -15.76 -27.46
C LYS A 533 23.02 -15.47 -28.18
N ARG A 534 22.87 -15.86 -29.46
CA ARG A 534 21.63 -15.66 -30.23
C ARG A 534 20.48 -16.47 -29.66
N GLU A 535 20.71 -17.74 -29.33
CA GLU A 535 19.70 -18.62 -28.73
C GLU A 535 19.23 -18.10 -27.35
N ARG A 536 20.14 -17.59 -26.53
CA ARG A 536 19.76 -16.97 -25.24
C ARG A 536 18.88 -15.73 -25.41
N LEU A 537 19.14 -14.93 -26.46
CA LEU A 537 18.35 -13.73 -26.76
C LEU A 537 16.98 -14.05 -27.35
N SER A 538 16.84 -15.10 -28.16
CA SER A 538 15.56 -15.46 -28.80
C SER A 538 14.50 -15.85 -27.77
N LEU A 539 14.91 -16.46 -26.67
CA LEU A 539 14.02 -17.00 -25.63
C LEU A 539 14.01 -16.15 -24.35
N HIS A 540 14.22 -14.84 -24.47
CA HIS A 540 13.98 -13.89 -23.38
C HIS A 540 12.51 -13.91 -22.94
N SER A 541 12.28 -13.81 -21.62
CA SER A 541 10.92 -13.84 -21.02
C SER A 541 9.95 -12.84 -21.66
N GLN A 542 10.40 -11.66 -22.07
CA GLN A 542 9.55 -10.66 -22.75
C GLN A 542 9.09 -11.16 -24.12
N LYS A 543 9.95 -11.84 -24.88
CA LYS A 543 9.59 -12.36 -26.21
C LYS A 543 8.55 -13.46 -26.06
N LEU A 544 8.71 -14.36 -25.08
CA LEU A 544 7.72 -15.38 -24.73
C LEU A 544 6.37 -14.75 -24.32
N ALA A 545 6.40 -13.70 -23.51
CA ALA A 545 5.21 -12.95 -23.12
C ALA A 545 4.49 -12.29 -24.31
N ILE A 546 5.24 -11.73 -25.26
CA ILE A 546 4.70 -11.17 -26.51
C ILE A 546 4.07 -12.28 -27.35
N ALA A 547 4.80 -13.39 -27.58
CA ALA A 547 4.32 -14.52 -28.36
C ALA A 547 3.01 -15.09 -27.80
N PHE A 548 2.96 -15.36 -26.50
CA PHE A 548 1.74 -15.79 -25.81
C PHE A 548 0.59 -14.78 -25.97
N SER A 549 0.90 -13.48 -25.87
CA SER A 549 -0.11 -12.43 -26.02
C SER A 549 -0.65 -12.36 -27.45
N LEU A 550 0.19 -12.54 -28.48
CA LEU A 550 -0.24 -12.57 -29.87
C LEU A 550 -1.16 -13.76 -30.16
N ILE A 551 -0.96 -14.90 -29.49
CA ILE A 551 -1.81 -16.10 -29.61
C ILE A 551 -3.16 -15.90 -28.89
N ARG A 552 -3.16 -15.33 -27.68
CA ARG A 552 -4.33 -15.37 -26.78
C ARG A 552 -5.14 -14.07 -26.71
N VAL A 553 -4.56 -12.93 -27.07
CA VAL A 553 -5.21 -11.61 -27.01
C VAL A 553 -5.74 -11.25 -28.39
N SER A 554 -7.02 -10.86 -28.46
CA SER A 554 -7.69 -10.51 -29.72
C SER A 554 -6.91 -9.50 -30.56
N GLU A 555 -7.02 -9.65 -31.88
CA GLU A 555 -6.43 -8.72 -32.84
C GLU A 555 -6.89 -7.28 -32.57
N GLY A 556 -5.98 -6.32 -32.76
CA GLY A 556 -6.22 -4.90 -32.46
C GLY A 556 -6.17 -4.51 -30.98
N SER A 557 -6.22 -5.46 -30.04
CA SER A 557 -6.13 -5.14 -28.61
C SER A 557 -4.69 -4.84 -28.18
N ARG A 558 -4.54 -3.89 -27.26
CA ARG A 558 -3.25 -3.49 -26.67
C ARG A 558 -2.67 -4.60 -25.77
N ILE A 559 -1.42 -4.97 -26.00
CA ILE A 559 -0.68 -5.95 -25.19
C ILE A 559 -0.05 -5.21 -24.01
N ARG A 560 -0.13 -5.79 -22.80
CA ARG A 560 0.43 -5.22 -21.57
C ARG A 560 1.31 -6.26 -20.88
N ILE A 561 2.58 -5.91 -20.69
CA ILE A 561 3.60 -6.77 -20.10
C ILE A 561 4.17 -6.06 -18.88
N VAL A 562 4.29 -6.79 -17.77
CA VAL A 562 4.99 -6.34 -16.56
C VAL A 562 6.26 -7.17 -16.41
N ARG A 563 7.38 -6.53 -16.06
CA ARG A 563 8.67 -7.21 -15.85
C ARG A 563 9.40 -6.70 -14.62
N ASN A 564 10.20 -7.56 -13.98
CA ASN A 564 10.99 -7.21 -12.78
C ASN A 564 12.42 -6.76 -13.08
N VAL A 565 12.92 -7.02 -14.27
CA VAL A 565 14.30 -6.71 -14.70
C VAL A 565 14.30 -5.62 -15.76
N ARG A 566 15.39 -4.85 -15.83
CA ARG A 566 15.55 -3.83 -16.87
C ARG A 566 15.50 -4.43 -18.27
N MET A 567 14.82 -3.78 -19.20
CA MET A 567 14.82 -4.18 -20.60
C MET A 567 16.26 -4.11 -21.14
N CYS A 568 16.60 -4.92 -22.14
CA CYS A 568 17.85 -4.78 -22.88
C CYS A 568 17.58 -4.10 -24.23
N SER A 569 18.62 -3.55 -24.86
CA SER A 569 18.51 -2.90 -26.18
C SER A 569 17.87 -3.85 -27.21
N ASP A 570 18.27 -5.13 -27.21
CA ASP A 570 17.72 -6.15 -28.10
C ASP A 570 16.21 -6.30 -27.95
N CYS A 571 15.71 -6.50 -26.72
CA CYS A 571 14.28 -6.60 -26.46
C CYS A 571 13.53 -5.32 -26.83
N HIS A 572 14.14 -4.15 -26.63
CA HIS A 572 13.54 -2.86 -27.00
C HIS A 572 13.35 -2.76 -28.52
N THR A 573 14.42 -2.99 -29.30
CA THR A 573 14.38 -2.99 -30.77
C THR A 573 13.46 -4.08 -31.32
N TYR A 574 13.51 -5.28 -30.75
CA TYR A 574 12.62 -6.39 -31.10
C TYR A 574 11.15 -5.99 -30.95
N THR A 575 10.78 -5.41 -29.81
CA THR A 575 9.38 -5.04 -29.53
C THR A 575 8.91 -3.89 -30.44
N LYS A 576 9.81 -2.95 -30.75
CA LYS A 576 9.57 -1.87 -31.70
C LYS A 576 9.18 -2.42 -33.08
N LEU A 577 9.95 -3.38 -33.61
CA LEU A 577 9.65 -3.98 -34.91
C LEU A 577 8.39 -4.87 -34.87
N ILE A 578 8.19 -5.65 -33.81
CA ILE A 578 6.96 -6.44 -33.63
C ILE A 578 5.71 -5.56 -33.62
N SER A 579 5.77 -4.36 -33.04
CA SER A 579 4.64 -3.42 -33.04
C SER A 579 4.19 -3.05 -34.46
N VAL A 580 5.13 -2.96 -35.41
CA VAL A 580 4.87 -2.71 -36.83
C VAL A 580 4.34 -3.96 -37.52
N ILE A 581 5.08 -5.07 -37.41
CA ILE A 581 4.80 -6.31 -38.13
C ILE A 581 3.40 -6.84 -37.84
N TYR A 582 2.98 -6.79 -36.58
CA TYR A 582 1.67 -7.29 -36.15
C TYR A 582 0.63 -6.20 -35.97
N GLY A 583 0.96 -4.93 -36.22
CA GLY A 583 0.05 -3.80 -36.02
C GLY A 583 -0.50 -3.71 -34.60
N ARG A 584 0.34 -3.91 -33.58
CA ARG A 584 -0.07 -3.95 -32.16
C ARG A 584 0.58 -2.84 -31.36
N GLU A 585 -0.23 -2.17 -30.53
CA GLU A 585 0.31 -1.36 -29.43
C GLU A 585 0.74 -2.28 -28.28
N ILE A 586 2.02 -2.21 -27.89
CA ILE A 586 2.60 -3.04 -26.83
C ILE A 586 3.12 -2.12 -25.73
N VAL A 587 2.64 -2.33 -24.51
CA VAL A 587 3.10 -1.61 -23.32
C VAL A 587 3.89 -2.53 -22.44
N VAL A 588 5.12 -2.16 -22.18
CA VAL A 588 6.00 -2.86 -21.26
C VAL A 588 6.23 -1.96 -20.05
N ARG A 589 5.80 -2.41 -18.88
CA ARG A 589 6.11 -1.79 -17.59
C ARG A 589 7.38 -2.41 -17.04
N GLU A 590 8.43 -1.61 -16.96
CA GLU A 590 9.68 -1.93 -16.27
C GLU A 590 9.73 -1.15 -14.95
N ARG A 591 9.66 -1.84 -13.80
CA ARG A 591 9.59 -1.18 -12.48
C ARG A 591 8.46 -0.12 -12.46
N ASN A 592 8.83 1.16 -12.48
CA ASN A 592 7.94 2.32 -12.49
C ASN A 592 8.03 3.15 -13.80
N VAL A 593 8.55 2.58 -14.89
CA VAL A 593 8.67 3.21 -16.22
C VAL A 593 7.89 2.39 -17.25
N PHE A 594 7.23 3.06 -18.19
CA PHE A 594 6.48 2.45 -19.27
C PHE A 594 7.13 2.73 -20.63
N HIS A 595 7.33 1.65 -21.37
CA HIS A 595 7.65 1.68 -22.78
C HIS A 595 6.38 1.37 -23.56
N CYS A 596 5.86 2.37 -24.27
CA CYS A 596 4.73 2.20 -25.16
C CYS A 596 5.26 2.12 -26.59
N PHE A 597 5.24 0.91 -27.15
CA PHE A 597 5.63 0.62 -28.52
C PHE A 597 4.42 0.70 -29.44
N ARG A 598 4.54 1.52 -30.48
CA ARG A 598 3.50 1.71 -31.49
C ARG A 598 4.16 2.15 -32.79
N ASP A 599 3.77 1.53 -33.90
CA ASP A 599 4.18 1.91 -35.25
C ASP A 599 5.70 2.10 -35.39
N GLY A 600 6.49 1.26 -34.72
CA GLY A 600 7.96 1.30 -34.81
C GLY A 600 8.62 2.40 -33.97
N ALA A 601 7.86 3.06 -33.09
CA ALA A 601 8.36 4.04 -32.13
C ALA A 601 8.12 3.56 -30.69
N CYS A 602 8.90 4.10 -29.75
CA CYS A 602 8.69 3.92 -28.32
C CYS A 602 8.49 5.28 -27.62
N SER A 603 7.63 5.34 -26.61
CA SER A 603 7.38 6.56 -25.81
C SER A 603 8.62 7.19 -25.19
N CYS A 604 9.68 6.41 -24.92
CA CYS A 604 10.93 6.92 -24.35
C CYS A 604 11.86 7.58 -25.38
N LYS A 605 11.53 7.59 -26.68
CA LYS A 605 12.39 8.14 -27.75
C LYS A 605 13.82 7.57 -27.75
N ASP A 606 13.96 6.29 -27.38
CA ASP A 606 15.24 5.58 -27.22
C ASP A 606 16.15 6.15 -26.09
N PHE A 607 15.59 6.98 -25.20
CA PHE A 607 16.25 7.52 -24.01
C PHE A 607 15.68 6.83 -22.75
N TRP A 608 16.35 5.81 -22.21
CA TRP A 608 15.82 5.01 -21.10
C TRP A 608 16.85 4.26 -20.26
#